data_AF-A0A7X6MQI7-F1
#
_entry.id   AF-A0A7X6MQI7-F1
#
_cell.length_a   1.000
_cell.length_b   1.000
_cell.length_c   1.000
_cell.angle_alpha   90.00
_cell.angle_beta   90.00
_cell.angle_gamma   90.00
#
_symmetry.space_group_name_H-M   'P 1'
#
loop_
_entity.id
_entity.type
_entity.pdbx_description
1 polymer ?
#
loop_
_entity_poly.entity_id
_entity_poly.type
_entity_poly.pdbx_seq_one_letter_code
_entity_poly.pdbx_strand_id
1 'polypeptide(L)'
;MTPPGIAAVPPAGPAPEAVVDRLDALGVDFSVPGGDLADWLQNPEFTPYPAISEALQKLLSGKHLRKPVYLDVIVFNYESTPGVPSPRRVQDVRMPVLEAAVVQGHNVRYDEAVTKFADLLVPAV
;
A
#
# COMPACT_ATOMS: atom_id res chain seq x y z
N MET A 1 7.42 44.19 3.99
CA MET A 1 7.46 43.10 2.99
C MET A 1 8.66 42.24 3.33
N THR A 2 8.42 41.08 3.92
CA THR A 2 9.44 40.09 4.28
C THR A 2 9.16 38.89 3.38
N PRO A 3 10.14 38.33 2.65
CA PRO A 3 9.87 37.12 1.88
C PRO A 3 9.54 35.99 2.88
N PRO A 4 8.45 35.22 2.67
CA PRO A 4 8.15 34.09 3.54
C PRO A 4 9.24 33.05 3.35
N GLY A 5 9.81 32.63 4.47
CA GLY A 5 10.84 31.60 4.54
C GLY A 5 10.38 30.35 3.80
N ILE A 6 11.27 29.84 2.96
CA ILE A 6 11.15 28.53 2.32
C ILE A 6 10.96 27.55 3.48
N ALA A 7 9.73 27.07 3.67
CA ALA A 7 9.45 26.04 4.63
C ALA A 7 10.40 24.89 4.31
N ALA A 8 11.24 24.52 5.29
CA ALA A 8 12.13 23.38 5.14
C ALA A 8 11.28 22.18 4.75
N VAL A 9 11.45 21.71 3.51
CA VAL A 9 10.80 20.50 3.04
C VAL A 9 11.22 19.41 4.03
N PRO A 10 10.29 18.77 4.76
CA PRO A 10 10.65 17.66 5.62
C PRO A 10 11.40 16.62 4.78
N PRO A 11 12.34 15.83 5.34
CA PRO A 11 13.05 14.83 4.55
C PRO A 11 12.02 14.03 3.78
N ALA A 12 12.01 14.22 2.46
CA ALA A 12 11.03 13.58 1.61
C ALA A 12 11.20 12.09 1.87
N GLY A 13 10.09 11.41 2.17
CA GLY A 13 10.07 9.96 2.09
C GLY A 13 10.59 9.50 0.72
N PRO A 14 10.77 8.19 0.51
CA PRO A 14 11.18 7.71 -0.80
C PRO A 14 10.30 8.32 -1.91
N ALA A 15 10.92 8.68 -3.04
CA ALA A 15 10.19 9.20 -4.19
C ALA A 15 9.04 8.24 -4.54
N PRO A 16 7.84 8.75 -4.90
CA PRO A 16 6.68 7.90 -5.17
C PRO A 16 6.95 6.82 -6.22
N GLU A 17 7.68 7.18 -7.27
CA GLU A 17 8.14 6.26 -8.33
C GLU A 17 8.90 5.06 -7.73
N ALA A 18 9.86 5.31 -6.83
CA ALA A 18 10.62 4.25 -6.19
C ALA A 18 9.77 3.38 -5.25
N VAL A 19 8.67 3.90 -4.70
CA VAL A 19 7.71 3.11 -3.92
C VAL A 19 6.87 2.24 -4.85
N VAL A 20 6.38 2.82 -5.95
CA VAL A 20 5.60 2.12 -6.97
C VAL A 20 6.41 0.98 -7.60
N ASP A 21 7.67 1.22 -8.00
CA ASP A 21 8.53 0.19 -8.58
C ASP A 21 8.77 -0.97 -7.60
N ARG A 22 8.97 -0.66 -6.31
CA ARG A 22 9.13 -1.68 -5.27
C ARG A 22 7.86 -2.49 -5.05
N LEU A 23 6.69 -1.86 -5.12
CA LEU A 23 5.41 -2.55 -4.99
C LEU A 23 5.11 -3.42 -6.21
N ASP A 24 5.38 -2.93 -7.42
CA ASP A 24 5.20 -3.68 -8.66
C ASP A 24 6.04 -4.97 -8.66
N ALA A 25 7.31 -4.88 -8.25
CA ALA A 25 8.19 -6.04 -8.07
C ALA A 25 7.66 -7.08 -7.06
N LEU A 26 6.75 -6.69 -6.15
CA LEU A 26 6.10 -7.56 -5.17
C LEU A 26 4.73 -8.05 -5.65
N GLY A 27 4.30 -7.69 -6.85
CA GLY A 27 2.98 -8.00 -7.40
C GLY A 27 1.89 -7.07 -6.87
N VAL A 28 2.20 -5.82 -6.55
CA VAL A 28 1.24 -4.80 -6.16
C VAL A 28 1.28 -3.65 -7.16
N ASP A 29 0.30 -3.60 -8.06
CA ASP A 29 0.09 -2.53 -9.04
C ASP A 29 -1.02 -1.58 -8.56
N PHE A 30 -1.58 -0.75 -9.43
CA PHE A 30 -2.61 0.23 -9.06
C PHE A 30 -3.60 0.46 -10.23
N SER A 31 -4.84 0.83 -9.90
CA SER A 31 -5.91 1.08 -10.88
C SER A 31 -6.24 2.57 -11.07
N VAL A 32 -5.71 3.42 -10.18
CA VAL A 32 -5.91 4.88 -10.16
C VAL A 32 -4.91 5.62 -11.06
N PRO A 33 -5.16 6.89 -11.44
CA PRO A 33 -4.16 7.71 -12.12
C PRO A 33 -2.86 7.83 -11.31
N GLY A 34 -1.71 7.72 -11.98
CA GLY A 34 -0.41 7.76 -11.31
C GLY A 34 -0.11 9.07 -10.57
N GLY A 35 -0.65 10.20 -11.04
CA GLY A 35 -0.55 11.49 -10.35
C GLY A 35 -1.24 11.48 -8.99
N ASP A 36 -2.48 10.98 -8.94
CA ASP A 36 -3.24 10.86 -7.69
C ASP A 36 -2.52 9.92 -6.71
N LEU A 37 -2.01 8.80 -7.22
CA LEU A 37 -1.25 7.86 -6.40
C LEU A 37 0.01 8.48 -5.81
N ALA A 38 0.75 9.26 -6.61
CA ALA A 38 1.95 9.95 -6.14
C ALA A 38 1.62 10.96 -5.05
N ASP A 39 0.56 11.76 -5.22
CA ASP A 39 0.09 12.71 -4.21
C ASP A 39 -0.30 12.01 -2.90
N TRP A 40 -0.99 10.87 -2.99
CA TRP A 40 -1.36 10.10 -1.79
C TRP A 40 -0.13 9.51 -1.08
N LEU A 41 0.83 8.95 -1.82
CA LEU A 41 2.08 8.41 -1.30
C LEU A 41 2.98 9.49 -0.64
N GLN A 42 2.83 10.75 -1.01
CA GLN A 42 3.55 11.88 -0.39
C GLN A 42 2.80 12.53 0.77
N ASN A 43 1.60 12.04 1.09
CA ASN A 43 0.72 12.66 2.06
C ASN A 43 0.41 11.73 3.26
N PRO A 44 1.40 11.45 4.13
CA PRO A 44 1.23 10.54 5.28
C PRO A 44 0.33 11.11 6.38
N GLU A 45 0.06 12.42 6.37
CA GLU A 45 -0.82 13.07 7.33
C GLU A 45 -2.29 12.76 7.03
N PHE A 46 -2.66 12.71 5.75
CA PHE A 46 -4.06 12.60 5.33
C PHE A 46 -4.42 11.30 4.60
N THR A 47 -3.44 10.51 4.12
CA THR A 47 -3.72 9.22 3.46
C THR A 47 -3.00 8.05 4.15
N PRO A 48 -3.54 6.82 4.09
CA PRO A 48 -2.88 5.63 4.63
C PRO A 48 -1.89 5.00 3.66
N TYR A 49 -1.83 5.48 2.41
CA TYR A 49 -1.01 4.90 1.35
C TYR A 49 0.46 4.72 1.75
N PRO A 50 1.14 5.69 2.41
CA PRO A 50 2.52 5.50 2.81
C PRO A 50 2.70 4.36 3.83
N ALA A 51 1.84 4.32 4.85
CA ALA A 51 1.90 3.31 5.91
C ALA A 51 1.58 1.90 5.39
N ILE A 52 0.54 1.78 4.56
CA ILE A 52 0.13 0.51 3.94
C ILE A 52 1.19 0.02 2.95
N SER A 53 1.75 0.91 2.12
CA SER A 53 2.81 0.55 1.17
C SER A 53 4.08 0.04 1.86
N GLU A 54 4.48 0.67 2.96
CA GLU A 54 5.62 0.22 3.76
C GLU A 54 5.33 -1.14 4.43
N ALA A 55 4.12 -1.32 4.97
CA ALA A 55 3.71 -2.58 5.58
C ALA A 55 3.66 -3.72 4.55
N LEU A 56 3.18 -3.48 3.33
CA LEU A 56 3.18 -4.46 2.24
C LEU A 56 4.60 -4.87 1.84
N GLN A 57 5.52 -3.90 1.70
CA GLN A 57 6.92 -4.19 1.40
C GLN A 57 7.57 -5.09 2.48
N LYS A 58 7.26 -4.85 3.76
CA LYS A 58 7.72 -5.69 4.87
C LYS A 58 7.07 -7.08 4.86
N LEU A 59 5.75 -7.14 4.66
CA LEU A 59 4.96 -8.36 4.63
C LEU A 59 5.42 -9.32 3.53
N LEU A 60 5.77 -8.77 2.37
CA LEU A 60 6.16 -9.52 1.18
C LEU A 60 7.68 -9.69 1.06
N SER A 61 8.48 -9.26 2.04
CA SER A 61 9.94 -9.39 1.98
C SER A 61 10.37 -10.85 1.73
N GLY A 62 11.10 -11.09 0.64
CA GLY A 62 11.55 -12.41 0.20
C GLY A 62 10.50 -13.25 -0.56
N LYS A 63 9.35 -12.66 -0.87
CA LYS A 63 8.23 -13.28 -1.60
C LYS A 63 7.61 -12.26 -2.57
N HIS A 64 6.67 -12.70 -3.39
CA HIS A 64 5.80 -11.82 -4.15
C HIS A 64 4.42 -12.45 -4.31
N LEU A 65 3.42 -11.65 -4.69
CA LEU A 65 2.08 -12.13 -5.01
C LEU A 65 2.10 -12.87 -6.34
N ARG A 66 1.48 -14.05 -6.40
CA ARG A 66 1.42 -14.90 -7.60
C ARG A 66 0.66 -14.26 -8.77
N LYS A 67 -0.17 -13.27 -8.47
CA LYS A 67 -0.89 -12.42 -9.42
C LYS A 67 -0.97 -11.01 -8.85
N PRO A 68 -0.91 -9.95 -9.69
CA PRO A 68 -0.98 -8.57 -9.20
C PRO A 68 -2.25 -8.23 -8.43
N VAL A 69 -2.15 -7.45 -7.37
CA VAL A 69 -3.30 -6.91 -6.60
C VAL A 69 -3.18 -5.39 -6.49
N TYR A 70 -4.26 -4.68 -6.81
CA TYR A 70 -4.27 -3.21 -6.82
C TYR A 70 -4.12 -2.62 -5.41
N LEU A 71 -3.15 -1.73 -5.23
CA LEU A 71 -2.91 -1.02 -3.98
C LEU A 71 -4.14 -0.24 -3.51
N ASP A 72 -4.80 0.50 -4.40
CA ASP A 72 -5.99 1.30 -4.09
C ASP A 72 -7.16 0.42 -3.58
N VAL A 73 -7.30 -0.80 -4.10
CA VAL A 73 -8.29 -1.77 -3.62
C VAL A 73 -7.88 -2.35 -2.26
N ILE A 74 -6.58 -2.63 -2.05
CA ILE A 74 -6.08 -3.07 -0.73
C ILE A 74 -6.36 -1.99 0.32
N VAL A 75 -6.04 -0.73 0.01
CA VAL A 75 -6.29 0.42 0.91
C VAL A 75 -7.78 0.54 1.21
N PHE A 76 -8.63 0.52 0.18
CA PHE A 76 -10.08 0.58 0.36
C PHE A 76 -10.62 -0.55 1.25
N ASN A 77 -10.21 -1.80 1.01
CA ASN A 77 -10.64 -2.96 1.80
C ASN A 77 -10.17 -2.85 3.26
N TYR A 78 -8.93 -2.39 3.48
CA TYR A 78 -8.40 -2.17 4.82
C TYR A 78 -9.23 -1.12 5.57
N GLU A 79 -9.45 0.05 4.98
CA GLU A 79 -10.21 1.15 5.61
C GLU A 79 -11.70 0.81 5.79
N SER A 80 -12.25 -0.03 4.93
CA SER A 80 -13.64 -0.50 5.04
C SER A 80 -13.84 -1.54 6.16
N THR A 81 -12.77 -1.99 6.82
CA THR A 81 -12.89 -2.96 7.92
C THR A 81 -13.44 -2.28 9.19
N PRO A 82 -14.59 -2.73 9.73
CA PRO A 82 -15.21 -2.10 10.89
C PRO A 82 -14.30 -2.06 12.11
N GLY A 83 -14.19 -0.89 12.76
CA GLY A 83 -13.40 -0.69 13.97
C GLY A 83 -11.87 -0.68 13.75
N VAL A 84 -11.42 -0.60 12.49
CA VAL A 84 -10.01 -0.42 12.13
C VAL A 84 -9.78 1.04 11.72
N PRO A 85 -8.93 1.78 12.45
CA PRO A 85 -8.60 3.14 12.05
C PRO A 85 -7.66 3.15 10.82
N SER A 86 -7.81 4.18 9.97
CA SER A 86 -6.86 4.47 8.90
C SER A 86 -5.47 4.77 9.49
N PRO A 87 -4.42 4.00 9.16
CA PRO A 87 -3.09 4.17 9.72
C PRO A 87 -2.38 5.39 9.12
N ARG A 88 -1.62 6.13 9.93
CA ARG A 88 -0.70 7.19 9.46
C ARG A 88 0.76 6.78 9.53
N ARG A 89 1.05 5.72 10.29
CA ARG A 89 2.39 5.15 10.46
C ARG A 89 2.32 3.65 10.28
N VAL A 90 3.40 3.05 9.80
CA VAL A 90 3.50 1.60 9.58
C VAL A 90 3.19 0.77 10.85
N GLN A 91 3.56 1.27 12.03
CA GLN A 91 3.31 0.63 13.32
C GLN A 91 1.82 0.60 13.72
N ASP A 92 0.99 1.44 13.10
CA ASP A 92 -0.45 1.48 13.32
C ASP A 92 -1.21 0.51 12.39
N VAL A 93 -0.51 -0.11 11.44
CA VAL A 93 -1.08 -1.08 10.49
C VAL A 93 -1.34 -2.40 11.21
N ARG A 94 -2.60 -2.85 11.19
CA ARG A 94 -3.02 -4.14 11.72
C ARG A 94 -2.75 -5.23 10.66
N MET A 95 -1.66 -5.97 10.82
CA MET A 95 -1.22 -6.97 9.84
C MET A 95 -2.29 -8.00 9.43
N PRO A 96 -3.10 -8.58 10.34
CA PRO A 96 -4.16 -9.50 9.93
C PRO A 96 -5.22 -8.87 9.03
N VAL A 97 -5.49 -7.57 9.21
CA VAL A 97 -6.42 -6.81 8.36
C VAL A 97 -5.79 -6.55 7.00
N LEU A 98 -4.49 -6.22 6.95
CA LEU A 98 -3.76 -6.05 5.70
C LEU A 98 -3.74 -7.33 4.86
N GLU A 99 -3.43 -8.48 5.48
CA GLU A 99 -3.47 -9.77 4.79
C GLU A 99 -4.87 -10.08 4.22
N ALA A 100 -5.91 -9.85 5.01
CA ALA A 100 -7.29 -10.04 4.56
C ALA A 100 -7.68 -9.08 3.42
N ALA A 101 -7.23 -7.82 3.47
CA ALA A 101 -7.46 -6.83 2.43
C ALA A 101 -6.79 -7.22 1.09
N VAL A 102 -5.59 -7.81 1.15
CA VAL A 102 -4.91 -8.37 -0.04
C VAL A 102 -5.70 -9.56 -0.61
N VAL A 103 -6.14 -10.48 0.24
CA VAL A 103 -6.96 -11.64 -0.20
C VAL A 103 -8.26 -11.18 -0.85
N GLN A 104 -8.94 -10.21 -0.24
CA GLN A 104 -10.17 -9.65 -0.81
C GLN A 104 -9.90 -8.96 -2.14
N GLY A 105 -8.83 -8.16 -2.25
CA GLY A 105 -8.45 -7.50 -3.50
C GLY A 105 -8.14 -8.49 -4.62
N HIS A 106 -7.43 -9.58 -4.31
CA HIS A 106 -7.17 -10.67 -5.24
C HIS A 106 -8.46 -11.33 -5.73
N ASN A 107 -9.32 -11.73 -4.80
CA ASN A 107 -10.57 -12.42 -5.12
C ASN A 107 -11.49 -11.56 -5.99
N VAL A 108 -11.61 -10.26 -5.67
CA VAL A 108 -12.39 -9.32 -6.47
C VAL A 108 -11.83 -9.17 -7.88
N ARG A 109 -10.51 -9.08 -8.04
CA ARG A 109 -9.87 -8.89 -9.36
C ARG A 109 -9.96 -10.12 -10.26
N TYR A 110 -9.89 -11.32 -9.69
CA TYR A 110 -9.75 -12.56 -10.45
C TYR A 110 -10.97 -13.49 -10.40
N ASP A 111 -12.05 -13.08 -9.73
CA ASP A 111 -13.24 -13.91 -9.50
C ASP A 111 -12.86 -15.26 -8.84
N GLU A 112 -11.97 -15.20 -7.84
CA GLU A 112 -11.49 -16.35 -7.08
C GLU A 112 -12.03 -16.33 -5.63
N ALA A 113 -11.92 -17.46 -4.93
CA ALA A 113 -12.37 -17.61 -3.53
C ALA A 113 -11.23 -18.09 -2.62
N VAL A 114 -10.07 -17.44 -2.72
CA VAL A 114 -8.93 -17.73 -1.83
C VAL A 114 -9.28 -17.28 -0.41
N THR A 115 -8.94 -18.11 0.58
CA THR A 115 -9.25 -17.82 1.99
C THR A 115 -8.00 -17.57 2.84
N LYS A 116 -6.81 -17.92 2.33
CA LYS A 116 -5.55 -17.79 3.05
C LYS A 116 -4.59 -16.93 2.25
N PHE A 117 -4.01 -15.93 2.90
CA PHE A 117 -2.98 -15.07 2.30
C PHE A 117 -1.78 -15.86 1.79
N ALA A 118 -1.36 -16.91 2.51
CA ALA A 118 -0.24 -17.76 2.10
C ALA A 118 -0.43 -18.43 0.72
N ASP A 119 -1.67 -18.68 0.30
CA ASP A 119 -1.99 -19.29 -1.00
C ASP A 119 -1.84 -18.29 -2.16
N LEU A 120 -1.55 -17.01 -1.86
CA LEU A 120 -1.24 -15.97 -2.83
C LEU A 120 0.26 -15.77 -3.03
N LEU A 121 1.11 -16.42 -2.23
CA LEU A 121 2.55 -16.13 -2.20
C LEU A 121 3.36 -17.12 -3.03
N VAL A 122 4.38 -16.58 -3.69
CA VAL A 122 5.44 -17.34 -4.34
C VAL A 122 6.81 -16.82 -3.88
N PRO A 123 7.86 -17.65 -3.86
CA PRO A 123 9.20 -17.20 -3.49
C PRO A 123 9.70 -16.10 -4.43
N ALA A 124 10.41 -15.10 -3.90
CA ALA A 124 11.20 -14.21 -4.75
C ALA A 124 12.30 -15.02 -5.45
N VAL A 125 12.49 -14.75 -6.75
CA VAL A 125 13.52 -15.39 -7.60
C VAL A 125 14.89 -14.75 -7.37
#